data_AF-A0A4R6DU19-F1
#
_entry.id   AF-A0A4R6DU19-F1
#
_cell.length_a   1.000
_cell.length_b   1.000
_cell.length_c   1.000
_cell.angle_alpha   90.00
_cell.angle_beta   90.00
_cell.angle_gamma   90.00
#
_symmetry.space_group_name_H-M   'P 1'
#
loop_
_entity.id
_entity.type
_entity.pdbx_description
1 polymer ?
#
loop_
_entity_poly.entity_id
_entity_poly.type
_entity_poly.pdbx_seq_one_letter_code
_entity_poly.pdbx_strand_id
1 'polypeptide(L)'
;MLAFGLAAHAEDNARIGYVKTLSGDANIVSGETSSAARVGSPLKLGDRIITGANASLGLILKDNTVLSLGPDTEISVDDYLYAPAREALRLDARILRGTLHYISGVIARLKPDAVTVRTPTGTIGVRGTRFVVKVAD
;
A
#
# COMPACT_ATOMS: atom_id res chain seq x y z
N MET A 1 -1.58 41.05 24.25
CA MET A 1 -1.64 39.79 25.02
C MET A 1 -1.94 38.68 24.03
N LEU A 2 -1.06 37.68 23.97
CA LEU A 2 -0.76 36.83 22.81
C LEU A 2 -1.92 35.93 22.34
N ALA A 3 -2.10 35.85 21.02
CA ALA A 3 -2.94 34.89 20.34
C ALA A 3 -2.28 33.50 20.35
N PHE A 4 -2.96 32.51 20.92
CA PHE A 4 -2.58 31.09 20.79
C PHE A 4 -3.23 30.53 19.54
N GLY A 5 -2.41 30.24 18.53
CA GLY A 5 -2.82 29.53 17.32
C GLY A 5 -3.15 28.08 17.65
N LEU A 6 -4.36 27.65 17.28
CA LEU A 6 -4.70 26.24 17.10
C LEU A 6 -3.85 25.73 15.92
N ALA A 7 -2.69 25.16 16.21
CA ALA A 7 -2.00 24.31 15.25
C ALA A 7 -2.84 23.03 15.12
N ALA A 8 -3.55 22.92 14.00
CA ALA A 8 -4.21 21.70 13.58
C ALA A 8 -3.17 20.58 13.56
N HIS A 9 -3.26 19.64 14.51
CA HIS A 9 -2.68 18.32 14.37
C HIS A 9 -3.46 17.59 13.26
N ALA A 10 -3.20 17.94 12.01
CA ALA A 10 -3.37 16.99 10.93
C ALA A 10 -2.31 15.93 11.20
N GLU A 11 -2.73 14.84 11.86
CA GLU A 11 -1.92 13.64 11.97
C GLU A 11 -1.31 13.38 10.59
N ASP A 12 0.02 13.32 10.55
CA ASP A 12 0.77 12.83 9.40
C ASP A 12 0.31 11.39 9.21
N ASN A 13 -0.80 11.24 8.48
CA ASN A 13 -1.47 9.98 8.25
C ASN A 13 -0.41 9.06 7.66
N ALA A 14 0.05 8.12 8.48
CA ALA A 14 1.45 7.70 8.49
C ALA A 14 1.87 7.26 7.10
N ARG A 15 2.77 8.02 6.45
CA ARG A 15 3.26 7.67 5.12
C ARG A 15 3.86 6.26 5.21
N ILE A 16 3.34 5.32 4.43
CA ILE A 16 3.75 3.91 4.48
C ILE A 16 4.67 3.54 3.32
N GLY A 17 4.70 4.36 2.28
CA GLY A 17 5.48 4.10 1.08
C GLY A 17 5.38 5.23 0.06
N TYR A 18 5.79 4.93 -1.17
CA TYR A 18 5.72 5.86 -2.28
C TYR A 18 5.61 5.14 -3.62
N VAL A 19 5.15 5.86 -4.63
CA VAL A 19 5.14 5.41 -6.03
C VAL A 19 6.56 5.48 -6.60
N LYS A 20 7.13 4.31 -6.91
CA LYS A 20 8.46 4.21 -7.53
C LYS A 20 8.39 4.33 -9.05
N THR A 21 7.40 3.70 -9.68
CA THR A 21 7.21 3.73 -11.13
C THR A 21 5.72 3.89 -11.45
N LEU A 22 5.43 4.59 -12.54
CA LEU A 22 4.10 4.71 -13.08
C LEU A 22 4.19 4.71 -14.62
N SER A 23 3.36 3.90 -15.24
CA SER A 23 3.05 3.93 -16.66
C SER A 23 1.53 3.92 -16.81
N GLY A 24 0.98 4.76 -17.70
CA GLY A 24 -0.46 4.99 -17.80
C GLY A 24 -1.04 5.82 -16.64
N ASP A 25 -2.34 5.69 -16.44
CA ASP A 25 -3.08 6.47 -15.44
C ASP A 25 -3.37 5.65 -14.18
N ALA A 26 -3.11 6.24 -13.02
CA ALA A 26 -3.51 5.69 -11.74
C ALA A 26 -3.92 6.81 -10.78
N ASN A 27 -4.81 6.50 -9.85
CA ASN A 27 -5.30 7.41 -8.84
C ASN A 27 -5.05 6.84 -7.45
N ILE A 28 -4.71 7.72 -6.51
CA ILE A 28 -4.65 7.44 -5.08
C ILE A 28 -5.84 8.15 -4.44
N VAL A 29 -6.72 7.36 -3.84
CA VAL A 29 -7.92 7.81 -3.12
C VAL A 29 -7.64 7.71 -1.62
N SER A 30 -7.62 8.86 -0.95
CA SER A 30 -7.40 9.00 0.49
C SER A 30 -8.68 9.56 1.11
N GLY A 31 -9.47 8.69 1.76
CA GLY A 31 -10.82 9.05 2.21
C GLY A 31 -11.70 9.50 1.03
N GLU A 32 -12.21 10.73 1.08
CA GLU A 32 -13.03 11.31 0.00
C GLU A 32 -12.21 12.03 -1.08
N THR A 33 -10.90 12.17 -0.89
CA THR A 33 -10.03 12.89 -1.84
C THR A 33 -9.39 11.92 -2.82
N SER A 34 -9.62 12.14 -4.12
CA SER A 34 -8.93 11.43 -5.19
C SER A 34 -7.85 12.32 -5.80
N SER A 35 -6.66 11.76 -6.01
CA SER A 35 -5.52 12.45 -6.62
C SER A 35 -4.84 11.55 -7.64
N ALA A 36 -4.35 12.13 -8.74
CA ALA A 36 -3.57 11.39 -9.72
C ALA A 36 -2.25 10.91 -9.09
N ALA A 37 -1.97 9.63 -9.21
CA ALA A 37 -0.68 9.05 -8.83
C ALA A 37 0.40 9.63 -9.76
N ARG A 38 1.57 9.92 -9.19
CA ARG A 38 2.77 10.33 -9.92
C ARG A 38 3.96 9.63 -9.30
N VAL A 39 5.05 9.50 -10.04
CA VAL A 39 6.31 9.01 -9.45
C VAL A 39 6.70 9.94 -8.29
N GLY A 40 6.99 9.36 -7.13
CA GLY A 40 7.25 10.07 -5.88
C GLY A 40 6.02 10.42 -5.05
N SER A 41 4.79 10.17 -5.54
CA SER A 41 3.58 10.35 -4.74
C SER A 41 3.67 9.52 -3.46
N PRO A 42 3.42 10.11 -2.29
CA PRO A 42 3.41 9.38 -1.03
C PRO A 42 2.19 8.48 -0.98
N LEU A 43 2.37 7.29 -0.39
CA LEU A 43 1.28 6.41 -0.02
C LEU A 43 1.09 6.50 1.49
N LYS A 44 -0.16 6.67 1.94
CA LYS A 44 -0.57 6.73 3.34
C LYS A 44 -1.37 5.50 3.71
N LEU A 45 -1.45 5.23 5.01
CA LEU A 45 -2.30 4.17 5.52
C LEU A 45 -3.78 4.44 5.21
N GLY A 46 -4.50 3.42 4.73
CA GLY A 46 -5.89 3.53 4.32
C GLY A 46 -6.10 4.08 2.90
N ASP A 47 -5.02 4.46 2.20
CA ASP A 47 -5.13 4.87 0.81
C ASP A 47 -5.53 3.68 -0.08
N ARG A 48 -6.41 3.97 -1.05
CA ARG A 48 -6.82 3.05 -2.09
C ARG A 48 -6.22 3.48 -3.42
N ILE A 49 -5.49 2.56 -4.05
CA ILE A 49 -4.85 2.77 -5.35
C ILE A 49 -5.72 2.12 -6.42
N ILE A 50 -6.01 2.88 -7.46
CA ILE A 50 -6.80 2.45 -8.61
C ILE A 50 -5.97 2.68 -9.86
N THR A 51 -5.65 1.62 -10.60
CA THR A 51 -4.95 1.70 -11.89
C THR A 51 -5.96 1.61 -13.04
N GLY A 52 -5.70 2.32 -14.15
CA GLY A 52 -6.49 2.25 -15.36
C GLY A 52 -6.18 1.01 -16.23
N ALA A 53 -6.90 0.86 -17.33
CA ALA A 53 -6.86 -0.32 -18.20
C ALA A 53 -5.51 -0.59 -18.90
N ASN A 54 -4.65 0.41 -19.04
CA ASN A 54 -3.30 0.27 -19.63
C ASN A 54 -2.21 0.76 -18.67
N ALA A 55 -2.47 0.67 -17.36
CA ALA A 55 -1.58 1.19 -16.35
C ALA A 55 -0.74 0.11 -15.67
N SER A 56 0.47 0.48 -15.29
CA SER A 56 1.34 -0.30 -14.43
C SER A 56 1.93 0.61 -13.36
N LEU A 57 1.78 0.21 -12.10
CA LEU A 57 2.23 1.00 -10.95
C LEU A 57 3.16 0.17 -10.08
N GLY A 58 4.35 0.69 -9.80
CA GLY A 58 5.27 0.12 -8.84
C GLY A 58 5.27 0.95 -7.55
N LEU A 59 4.96 0.31 -6.43
CA LEU A 59 4.98 0.90 -5.10
C LEU A 59 6.12 0.28 -4.30
N ILE A 60 6.80 1.11 -3.51
CA ILE A 60 7.77 0.66 -2.51
C ILE A 60 7.29 1.14 -1.14
N LEU A 61 7.13 0.20 -0.22
CA LEU A 61 6.81 0.47 1.18
C LEU A 61 8.08 0.72 2.00
N LYS A 62 7.93 1.29 3.19
CA LYS A 62 9.03 1.62 4.10
C LYS A 62 9.86 0.40 4.52
N ASP A 63 9.28 -0.80 4.51
CA ASP A 63 9.96 -2.06 4.82
C ASP A 63 10.67 -2.69 3.60
N ASN A 64 10.75 -1.96 2.48
CA ASN A 64 11.22 -2.44 1.18
C ASN A 64 10.34 -3.53 0.53
N THR A 65 9.09 -3.71 0.98
CA THR A 65 8.11 -4.47 0.21
C THR A 65 7.85 -3.75 -1.12
N VAL A 66 7.85 -4.51 -2.21
CA VAL A 66 7.52 -3.99 -3.54
C VAL A 66 6.18 -4.57 -3.98
N LEU A 67 5.26 -3.68 -4.32
CA LEU A 67 3.96 -4.04 -4.89
C LEU A 67 3.92 -3.53 -6.32
N SER A 68 3.81 -4.43 -7.29
CA SER A 68 3.63 -4.08 -8.69
C SER A 68 2.19 -4.38 -9.09
N LEU A 69 1.46 -3.35 -9.47
CA LEU A 69 0.07 -3.39 -9.87
C LEU A 69 -0.02 -3.41 -11.39
N GLY A 70 -0.88 -4.29 -11.90
CA GLY A 70 -1.24 -4.36 -13.30
C GLY A 70 -2.37 -3.39 -13.67
N PRO A 71 -2.96 -3.57 -14.87
CA PRO A 71 -4.13 -2.82 -15.28
C PRO A 71 -5.36 -3.17 -14.45
N ASP A 72 -6.34 -2.26 -14.42
CA ASP A 72 -7.65 -2.41 -13.78
C ASP A 72 -7.59 -2.91 -12.33
N THR A 73 -6.53 -2.53 -11.62
CA THR A 73 -6.22 -3.01 -10.28
C THR A 73 -6.73 -2.04 -9.24
N GLU A 74 -7.39 -2.59 -8.23
CA GLU A 74 -7.84 -1.84 -7.07
C GLU A 74 -7.30 -2.50 -5.80
N ILE A 75 -6.48 -1.78 -5.06
CA ILE A 75 -5.80 -2.28 -3.87
C ILE A 75 -5.77 -1.22 -2.77
N SER A 76 -5.91 -1.63 -1.52
CA SER A 76 -5.71 -0.80 -0.34
C SER A 76 -4.67 -1.42 0.59
N VAL A 77 -4.05 -0.58 1.42
CA VAL A 77 -3.27 -1.02 2.58
C VAL A 77 -4.02 -0.59 3.83
N ASP A 78 -4.60 -1.54 4.54
CA ASP A 78 -5.53 -1.26 5.64
C ASP A 78 -4.83 -1.22 7.00
N ASP A 79 -3.77 -2.01 7.16
CA ASP A 79 -2.91 -1.96 8.34
C ASP A 79 -1.43 -2.02 7.91
N TYR A 80 -0.63 -1.13 8.48
CA TYR A 80 0.80 -1.08 8.23
C TYR A 80 1.51 -0.56 9.48
N LEU A 81 2.38 -1.39 10.04
CA LEU A 81 3.22 -1.02 11.15
C LEU A 81 4.62 -1.55 10.90
N TYR A 82 5.60 -0.65 10.89
CA TYR A 82 7.00 -0.99 10.71
C TYR A 82 7.85 -0.35 11.80
N ALA A 83 7.97 -1.06 12.93
CA ALA A 83 8.84 -0.69 14.05
C ALA A 83 9.69 -1.90 14.46
N PRO A 84 10.77 -2.21 13.73
CA PRO A 84 11.61 -3.38 14.01
C PRO A 84 12.22 -3.36 15.41
N ALA A 85 12.57 -2.18 15.94
CA ALA A 85 13.10 -2.02 17.29
C ALA A 85 12.10 -2.39 18.42
N ARG A 86 10.80 -2.43 18.12
CA ARG A 86 9.73 -2.77 19.07
C ARG A 86 9.04 -4.10 18.72
N GLU A 87 9.60 -4.86 17.78
CA GLU A 87 9.00 -6.08 17.21
C GLU A 87 7.55 -5.90 16.71
N ALA A 88 7.16 -4.64 16.47
CA ALA A 88 5.83 -4.26 16.05
C ALA A 88 5.84 -4.12 14.53
N LEU A 89 5.56 -5.25 13.88
CA LEU A 89 5.58 -5.42 12.44
C LEU A 89 4.21 -5.94 12.01
N ARG A 90 3.52 -5.25 11.11
CA ARG A 90 2.24 -5.66 10.49
C ARG A 90 2.12 -5.11 9.08
N LEU A 91 1.59 -5.92 8.16
CA LEU A 91 1.21 -5.52 6.81
C LEU A 91 -0.07 -6.27 6.44
N ASP A 92 -1.18 -5.56 6.35
CA ASP A 92 -2.46 -6.04 5.83
C ASP A 92 -2.80 -5.23 4.57
N ALA A 93 -2.74 -5.90 3.43
CA ALA A 93 -3.11 -5.33 2.15
C ALA A 93 -4.33 -6.06 1.59
N ARG A 94 -5.24 -5.34 0.94
CA ARG A 94 -6.42 -5.92 0.30
C ARG A 94 -6.45 -5.56 -1.16
N ILE A 95 -6.43 -6.56 -2.04
CA ILE A 95 -6.71 -6.39 -3.46
C ILE A 95 -8.18 -6.75 -3.70
N LEU A 96 -8.92 -5.86 -4.35
CA LEU A 96 -10.32 -6.07 -4.71
C LEU A 96 -10.44 -6.69 -6.11
N ARG A 97 -9.66 -6.21 -7.07
CA ARG A 97 -9.59 -6.74 -8.44
C ARG A 97 -8.25 -6.44 -9.10
N GLY A 98 -7.98 -7.10 -10.22
CA GLY A 98 -6.82 -6.85 -11.08
C GLY A 98 -5.65 -7.78 -10.76
N THR A 99 -4.42 -7.29 -10.95
CA THR A 99 -3.21 -8.11 -10.79
C THR A 99 -2.22 -7.45 -9.85
N LEU A 100 -1.71 -8.22 -8.89
CA LEU A 100 -0.67 -7.82 -7.95
C LEU A 100 0.50 -8.79 -8.05
N HIS A 101 1.70 -8.25 -8.30
CA HIS A 101 2.95 -8.95 -8.04
C HIS A 101 3.53 -8.39 -6.74
N TYR A 102 3.58 -9.24 -5.73
CA TYR A 102 4.09 -8.94 -4.41
C TYR A 102 5.51 -9.49 -4.25
N ILE A 103 6.40 -8.66 -3.71
CA ILE A 103 7.76 -9.04 -3.34
C ILE A 103 7.98 -8.67 -1.88
N SER A 104 8.22 -9.69 -1.07
CA SER A 104 8.39 -9.56 0.38
C SER A 104 9.52 -8.62 0.79
N GLY A 105 9.19 -7.65 1.65
CA GLY A 105 10.14 -6.80 2.35
C GLY A 105 10.64 -7.41 3.67
N VAL A 106 11.11 -6.52 4.55
CA VAL A 106 11.70 -6.88 5.84
C VAL A 106 10.65 -7.46 6.81
N ILE A 107 9.40 -6.99 6.78
CA ILE A 107 8.33 -7.48 7.67
C ILE A 107 8.13 -8.99 7.49
N ALA A 108 7.94 -9.44 6.24
CA ALA A 108 7.74 -10.86 5.92
C ALA A 108 8.95 -11.74 6.31
N ARG A 109 10.16 -11.18 6.34
CA ARG A 109 11.38 -11.91 6.76
C ARG A 109 11.49 -12.04 8.27
N LEU A 110 11.18 -10.98 9.01
CA LEU A 110 11.29 -10.95 10.47
C LEU A 110 10.09 -11.61 11.15
N LYS A 111 8.88 -11.39 10.62
CA LYS A 111 7.63 -11.89 11.18
C LYS A 111 6.69 -12.30 10.03
N PRO A 112 6.85 -13.50 9.46
CA PRO A 112 6.05 -13.95 8.32
C PRO A 112 4.54 -13.96 8.62
N ASP A 113 4.16 -14.30 9.84
CA ASP A 113 2.74 -14.33 10.26
C ASP A 113 2.11 -12.93 10.40
N ALA A 114 2.90 -11.86 10.23
CA ALA A 114 2.41 -10.49 10.26
C ALA A 114 2.11 -9.90 8.88
N VAL A 115 2.27 -10.68 7.81
CA VAL A 115 1.97 -10.25 6.45
C VAL A 115 0.78 -11.02 5.90
N THR A 116 -0.26 -10.27 5.59
CA THR A 116 -1.52 -10.79 5.06
C THR A 116 -1.93 -10.01 3.81
N VAL A 117 -2.28 -10.74 2.75
CA VAL A 117 -2.90 -10.18 1.55
C VAL A 117 -4.31 -10.75 1.41
N ARG A 118 -5.32 -9.88 1.49
CA ARG A 118 -6.73 -10.25 1.37
C ARG A 118 -7.19 -10.08 -0.06
N THR A 119 -8.02 -11.01 -0.50
CA THR A 119 -8.73 -11.03 -1.78
C THR A 119 -10.21 -11.26 -1.49
N PRO A 120 -11.14 -10.98 -2.42
CA PRO A 120 -12.56 -11.24 -2.21
C PRO A 120 -12.87 -12.72 -1.93
N THR A 121 -12.04 -13.62 -2.46
CA THR A 121 -12.24 -15.08 -2.38
C THR A 121 -11.44 -15.75 -1.27
N GLY A 122 -10.56 -15.02 -0.57
CA GLY A 122 -9.71 -15.63 0.45
C GLY A 122 -8.60 -14.74 0.97
N THR A 123 -7.78 -15.30 1.87
CA THR A 123 -6.66 -14.61 2.50
C THR A 123 -5.36 -15.36 2.26
N ILE A 124 -4.32 -14.63 1.91
CA ILE A 124 -2.98 -15.14 1.60
C ILE A 124 -2.03 -14.71 2.71
N GLY A 125 -1.54 -15.66 3.49
CA GLY A 125 -0.46 -15.44 4.46
C GLY A 125 0.90 -15.54 3.78
N VAL A 126 1.80 -14.59 4.02
CA VAL A 126 3.08 -14.50 3.29
C VAL A 126 4.27 -14.89 4.17
N ARG A 127 4.85 -16.07 3.92
CA ARG A 127 6.00 -16.60 4.68
C ARG A 127 7.35 -16.42 3.97
N GLY A 128 7.60 -15.23 3.41
CA GLY A 128 8.88 -14.90 2.75
C GLY A 128 8.98 -15.39 1.31
N THR A 129 8.12 -14.88 0.42
CA THR A 129 8.05 -15.31 -0.99
C THR A 129 7.67 -14.14 -1.90
N ARG A 130 7.97 -14.29 -3.19
CA ARG A 130 7.45 -13.46 -4.28
C ARG A 130 6.28 -14.20 -4.90
N PHE A 131 5.14 -13.55 -5.07
CA PHE A 131 3.98 -14.20 -5.66
C PHE A 131 3.18 -13.23 -6.53
N VAL A 132 2.40 -13.79 -7.44
CA VAL A 132 1.47 -13.02 -8.28
C VAL A 132 0.07 -13.49 -7.97
N VAL A 133 -0.84 -12.54 -7.77
CA VAL A 133 -2.28 -12.79 -7.64
C VAL A 133 -2.97 -12.08 -8.77
N LYS A 134 -3.90 -12.78 -9.39
CA LYS A 134 -4.90 -12.20 -10.27
C LYS A 134 -6.27 -12.43 -9.64
N VAL A 135 -6.98 -11.34 -9.40
CA VAL A 135 -8.39 -11.36 -9.01
C VAL A 135 -9.18 -10.91 -10.23
N ALA A 136 -9.87 -11.87 -10.85
CA ALA A 136 -10.83 -11.59 -11.92
C ALA A 136 -12.21 -11.40 -11.28
N ASP A 137 -13.02 -10.53 -11.87
CA ASP A 137 -14.45 -10.40 -11.56
C ASP A 137 -15.22 -11.70 -11.89
#